data_AF-A0A7W6R114-F1
#
_entry.id   AF-A0A7W6R114-F1
#
_cell.length_a   1.000
_cell.length_b   1.000
_cell.length_c   1.000
_cell.angle_alpha   90.00
_cell.angle_beta   90.00
_cell.angle_gamma   90.00
#
_symmetry.space_group_name_H-M   'P 1'
#
loop_
_entity.id
_entity.type
_entity.pdbx_description
1 polymer ?
#
loop_
_entity_poly.entity_id
_entity_poly.type
_entity_poly.pdbx_seq_one_letter_code
_entity_poly.pdbx_strand_id
1 'polypeptide(L)' 'MERLQPTLHHSTPYPADEAFENLRIRVHALLNNRKAGRWELLWAEWLYDVALLANDFRLWMQHLDRGFDTAK' A
#
# COMPACT_ATOMS: atom_id res chain seq x y z
N MET A 1 12.67 -25.49 22.11
CA MET A 1 13.06 -24.38 21.21
C MET A 1 12.03 -24.32 20.09
N GLU A 2 10.94 -23.60 20.32
CA GLU A 2 9.93 -23.39 19.28
C GLU A 2 10.43 -22.31 18.33
N ARG A 3 10.66 -22.70 17.07
CA ARG A 3 10.97 -21.76 15.99
C ARG A 3 9.68 -20.97 15.70
N LEU A 4 9.65 -19.71 16.12
CA LEU A 4 8.68 -18.71 15.67
C LEU A 4 8.74 -18.68 14.14
N GLN A 5 7.77 -19.30 13.49
CA GLN A 5 7.62 -19.18 12.05
C GLN A 5 7.22 -17.74 11.76
N PRO A 6 7.84 -17.06 10.79
CA PRO A 6 7.35 -15.77 10.35
C PRO A 6 5.96 -16.03 9.78
N THR A 7 4.94 -15.50 10.44
CA THR A 7 3.61 -15.35 9.87
C THR A 7 3.81 -14.64 8.53
N LEU A 8 3.68 -15.40 7.44
CA LEU A 8 3.55 -14.86 6.10
C LEU A 8 2.50 -13.77 6.20
N HIS A 9 2.93 -12.51 6.05
CA HIS A 9 2.04 -11.38 5.98
C HIS A 9 0.93 -11.77 5.02
N HIS A 10 -0.27 -11.92 5.57
CA HIS A 10 -1.47 -12.14 4.80
C HIS A 10 -1.47 -11.00 3.80
N SER A 11 -1.32 -11.31 2.51
CA SER A 11 -1.46 -10.32 1.45
C SER A 11 -2.86 -9.76 1.58
N THR A 12 -2.98 -8.65 2.31
CA THR A 12 -4.19 -7.86 2.36
C THR A 12 -4.60 -7.64 0.91
N PRO A 13 -5.87 -7.89 0.54
CA PRO A 13 -6.31 -7.70 -0.83
C PRO A 13 -5.90 -6.30 -1.26
N TYR A 14 -5.08 -6.25 -2.31
CA TYR A 14 -4.52 -5.02 -2.82
C TYR A 14 -5.65 -4.00 -3.05
N PRO A 15 -5.52 -2.74 -2.61
CA PRO A 15 -6.60 -1.79 -2.75
C PRO A 15 -6.96 -1.63 -4.22
N ALA A 16 -8.20 -2.00 -4.58
CA ALA A 16 -8.78 -1.85 -5.90
C ALA A 16 -9.17 -0.38 -6.19
N ASP A 17 -8.33 0.56 -5.77
CA ASP A 17 -8.49 1.98 -6.05
C ASP A 17 -7.79 2.30 -7.37
N GLU A 18 -8.54 2.88 -8.31
CA GLU A 18 -8.04 3.28 -9.63
C GLU A 18 -6.84 4.23 -9.53
N ALA A 19 -6.81 5.11 -8.53
CA ALA A 19 -5.69 6.01 -8.30
C ALA A 19 -4.40 5.25 -7.94
N PHE A 20 -4.53 4.18 -7.16
CA PHE A 20 -3.42 3.30 -6.78
C PHE A 20 -2.90 2.45 -7.92
N GLU A 21 -3.81 1.89 -8.73
CA GLU A 21 -3.42 1.12 -9.91
C GLU A 21 -2.67 1.99 -10.91
N ASN A 22 -3.13 3.22 -11.12
CA ASN A 22 -2.43 4.20 -11.94
C ASN A 22 -1.02 4.50 -11.39
N LEU A 23 -0.87 4.59 -10.06
CA LEU A 23 0.42 4.79 -9.41
C LEU A 23 1.35 3.59 -9.61
N ARG A 24 0.83 2.38 -9.40
CA ARG A 24 1.57 1.11 -9.58
C ARG A 24 2.09 0.97 -11.00
N ILE A 25 1.25 1.24 -11.99
CA ILE A 25 1.62 1.23 -13.41
C ILE A 25 2.73 2.25 -13.69
N ARG A 26 2.61 3.46 -13.13
CA ARG A 26 3.61 4.53 -13.29
C ARG A 26 4.97 4.16 -12.69
N VAL A 27 5.00 3.58 -11.49
CA VAL A 27 6.23 3.07 -10.86
C VAL A 27 6.87 1.98 -11.72
N HIS A 28 6.08 1.02 -12.18
CA HIS A 28 6.56 -0.05 -13.08
C HIS A 28 7.13 0.50 -14.40
N ALA A 29 6.49 1.50 -14.98
CA ALA A 29 6.97 2.14 -16.21
C ALA A 29 8.30 2.87 -15.99
N LEU A 30 8.48 3.54 -14.85
CA LEU A 30 9.72 4.21 -14.48
C LEU A 30 10.86 3.22 -14.19
N LEU A 31 10.58 2.13 -13.48
CA LEU A 31 11.54 1.05 -13.23
C LEU A 31 12.05 0.40 -14.52
N ASN A 32 11.16 0.19 -15.49
CA ASN A 32 11.52 -0.41 -16.78
C ASN A 32 12.19 0.58 -17.75
N ASN A 33 12.15 1.88 -17.45
CA ASN A 33 12.77 2.90 -18.28
C ASN A 33 14.20 3.20 -17.81
N ARG A 34 15.20 2.64 -18.49
CA ARG A 34 16.63 2.88 -18.21
C ARG A 34 17.07 4.34 -18.34
N LYS A 35 16.25 5.21 -18.95
CA LYS A 35 16.50 6.66 -19.06
C LYS A 35 15.82 7.47 -17.96
N ALA A 36 14.94 6.86 -17.15
CA ALA A 36 14.28 7.56 -16.05
C ALA A 36 15.33 8.03 -15.04
N GLY A 37 15.18 9.26 -14.56
CA GLY A 37 16.05 9.80 -13.54
C GLY A 37 15.86 9.04 -12.23
N ARG A 38 16.97 8.76 -11.52
CA ARG A 38 16.93 8.13 -10.18
C ARG A 38 15.99 8.86 -9.22
N TRP A 39 15.87 10.19 -9.37
CA TRP A 39 14.98 11.03 -8.58
C TRP A 39 13.50 10.80 -8.89
N GLU A 40 13.14 10.63 -10.17
CA GLU A 40 11.76 10.38 -10.60
C GLU A 40 11.27 9.01 -10.11
N LEU A 41 12.17 8.02 -10.13
CA LEU A 41 11.91 6.71 -9.57
C LEU A 41 11.68 6.77 -8.05
N LEU A 42 12.59 7.42 -7.31
CA LEU A 42 12.47 7.59 -5.86
C LEU A 42 11.18 8.32 -5.48
N TRP A 43 10.80 9.35 -6.24
CA TRP A 43 9.54 10.06 -6.00
C TRP A 43 8.31 9.17 -6.23
N ALA A 44 8.33 8.36 -7.29
CA ALA A 44 7.22 7.47 -7.60
C ALA A 44 7.08 6.35 -6.57
N GLU A 45 8.19 5.77 -6.12
CA GLU A 45 8.24 4.77 -5.05
C GLU A 45 7.75 5.37 -3.72
N TRP A 46 8.23 6.55 -3.35
CA TRP A 46 7.77 7.25 -2.16
C TRP A 46 6.26 7.53 -2.19
N LEU A 47 5.74 7.99 -3.32
CA LEU A 47 4.31 8.26 -3.48
C LEU A 47 3.48 6.99 -3.36
N TYR A 48 4.01 5.86 -3.82
CA TYR A 48 3.39 4.55 -3.72
C TYR A 48 3.29 4.06 -2.27
N ASP A 49 4.38 4.18 -1.50
CA ASP A 49 4.40 3.81 -0.09
C ASP A 49 3.46 4.69 0.74
N VAL A 50 3.41 6.00 0.46
CA VAL A 50 2.47 6.92 1.12
C VAL A 50 1.02 6.56 0.80
N ALA A 51 0.73 6.18 -0.44
CA ALA A 51 -0.59 5.73 -0.81
C ALA A 51 -0.98 4.50 0.02
N LEU A 52 -0.13 3.46 0.08
CA LEU A 52 -0.38 2.24 0.86
C LEU A 52 -0.71 2.57 2.32
N LEU A 53 0.10 3.43 2.95
CA LEU A 53 -0.11 3.88 4.31
C LEU A 53 -1.47 4.57 4.49
N ALA A 54 -1.87 5.44 3.56
CA ALA A 54 -3.14 6.13 3.60
C ALA A 54 -4.33 5.18 3.46
N ASN A 55 -4.22 4.15 2.61
CA ASN A 55 -5.26 3.13 2.48
C ASN A 55 -5.39 2.27 3.74
N ASP A 56 -4.27 1.83 4.32
CA ASP A 56 -4.28 1.05 5.57
C ASP A 56 -4.86 1.87 6.73
N PHE A 57 -4.50 3.16 6.81
CA PHE A 57 -5.07 4.09 7.77
C PHE A 57 -6.58 4.25 7.58
N ARG A 58 -7.06 4.36 6.32
CA ARG A 58 -8.49 4.43 6.01
C ARG A 58 -9.24 3.18 6.44
N LEU A 59 -8.68 1.99 6.17
CA LEU A 59 -9.28 0.72 6.59
C LEU A 59 -9.33 0.60 8.12
N TRP A 60 -8.27 1.03 8.81
CA TRP A 60 -8.23 1.08 10.26
C TRP A 60 -9.31 2.00 10.84
N MET A 61 -9.46 3.21 10.29
CA MET A 61 -10.52 4.14 10.67
C MET A 61 -11.93 3.55 10.45
N GLN A 62 -12.17 2.88 9.31
CA GLN A 62 -13.44 2.21 9.04
C GLN A 62 -13.72 1.07 10.02
N HIS A 63 -12.69 0.35 10.45
CA HIS A 63 -12.84 -0.70 11.46
C HIS A 63 -13.19 -0.11 12.84
N LEU A 64 -12.53 0.98 13.23
CA LEU A 64 -12.86 1.69 14.46
C LEU A 64 -14.30 2.20 14.46
N ASP A 65 -14.73 2.81 13.37
CA ASP A 65 -16.09 3.34 13.20
C ASP A 65 -17.15 2.24 13.40
N ARG A 66 -16.95 1.07 12.78
CA ARG A 66 -17.81 -0.11 13.00
C ARG A 66 -17.79 -0.61 14.44
N GLY A 67 -16.64 -0.52 15.13
CA GLY A 67 -16.51 -0.85 16.53
C GLY A 67 -17.41 0.01 17.43
N PHE A 68 -17.60 1.27 17.07
CA PHE A 68 -18.53 2.18 17.76
C PHE A 68 -20.00 1.93 17.39
N ASP A 69 -20.30 1.63 16.13
CA ASP A 69 -21.67 1.27 15.70
C ASP A 69 -22.18 -0.04 16.34
N THR A 70 -21.28 -0.99 16.62
CA THR A 70 -21.64 -2.28 17.24
C THR A 70 -21.82 -2.18 18.76
N ALA A 71 -21.40 -1.08 19.38
CA ALA A 71 -21.50 -0.83 20.82
C ALA A 71 -22.82 -0.13 21.23
N LYS A 72 -23.80 -0.03 20.33
CA LYS A 72 -25.10 0.61 20.52
C LYS A 72 -26.24 -0.39 20.40
#